data_AF-A0A2A3JXN0-F1
#
_entry.id   AF-A0A2A3JXN0-F1
#
_cell.length_a   1.000
_cell.length_b   1.000
_cell.length_c   1.000
_cell.angle_alpha   90.00
_cell.angle_beta   90.00
_cell.angle_gamma   90.00
#
_symmetry.space_group_name_H-M   'P 1'
#
loop_
_entity.id
_entity.type
_entity.pdbx_description
1 polymer ?
#
loop_
_entity_poly.entity_id
_entity_poly.type
_entity_poly.pdbx_seq_one_letter_code
_entity_poly.pdbx_strand_id
1 'polypeptide(L)' 'MSQYHTVEAVADRFQRSPRTIRDWINHGCKTPEGTIHLQAAKLGKSWVVKREWLDFFEFQIKPRPTIEELELDE' A
#
# COMPACT_ATOMS: atom_id res chain seq x y z
N MET A 1 9.23 15.16 9.56
CA MET A 1 7.89 15.29 10.18
C MET A 1 7.10 14.03 9.86
N SER A 2 6.59 13.30 10.85
CA SER A 2 5.80 12.08 10.61
C SER A 2 4.46 12.46 9.98
N GLN A 3 4.36 12.31 8.66
CA GLN A 3 3.12 12.55 7.92
C GLN A 3 2.24 11.30 8.05
N TYR A 4 1.04 11.50 8.58
CA TYR A 4 0.02 10.46 8.70
C TYR A 4 -1.06 10.68 7.65
N HIS A 5 -1.50 9.60 7.02
CA HIS A 5 -2.58 9.58 6.05
C HIS A 5 -3.77 8.83 6.63
N THR A 6 -4.99 9.34 6.41
CA THR A 6 -6.21 8.60 6.73
C THR A 6 -6.48 7.55 5.66
N VAL A 7 -7.39 6.62 5.96
CA VAL A 7 -7.83 5.60 4.98
C VAL A 7 -8.36 6.24 3.70
N GLU A 8 -9.07 7.36 3.82
CA GLU A 8 -9.61 8.13 2.70
C GLU A 8 -8.50 8.71 1.83
N ALA A 9 -7.49 9.35 2.44
CA ALA A 9 -6.37 9.90 1.70
C ALA A 9 -5.54 8.81 0.98
N VAL A 10 -5.39 7.64 1.61
CA VAL A 10 -4.77 6.48 0.97
C VAL A 10 -5.64 5.96 -0.16
N ALA A 11 -6.96 5.88 0.03
CA ALA A 11 -7.90 5.42 -0.98
C ALA A 11 -7.84 6.29 -2.24
N ASP A 12 -7.80 7.62 -2.08
CA ASP A 12 -7.64 8.56 -3.19
C ASP A 12 -6.30 8.36 -3.92
N ARG A 13 -5.19 8.18 -3.18
CA ARG A 13 -3.85 7.96 -3.77
C ARG A 13 -3.77 6.69 -4.62
N PHE A 14 -4.40 5.60 -4.17
CA PHE A 14 -4.42 4.33 -4.92
C PHE A 14 -5.59 4.24 -5.90
N GLN A 15 -6.44 5.27 -5.98
CA GLN A 15 -7.71 5.27 -6.73
C GLN A 15 -8.58 4.03 -6.41
N ARG A 16 -8.63 3.66 -5.13
CA ARG A 16 -9.40 2.53 -4.61
C ARG A 16 -10.46 3.00 -3.62
N SER A 17 -11.35 2.10 -3.23
CA SER A 17 -12.33 2.40 -2.19
C SER A 17 -11.69 2.40 -0.80
N PRO A 18 -12.17 3.23 0.15
CA PRO A 18 -11.73 3.16 1.56
C PRO A 18 -11.95 1.79 2.19
N ARG A 19 -12.94 1.03 1.71
CA ARG A 19 -13.19 -0.35 2.14
C ARG A 19 -12.04 -1.27 1.72
N THR A 20 -11.57 -1.14 0.48
CA THR A 20 -10.43 -1.89 -0.03
C THR A 20 -9.17 -1.62 0.79
N ILE A 21 -8.92 -0.35 1.15
CA ILE A 21 -7.78 -0.01 2.02
C ILE A 21 -7.93 -0.64 3.41
N ARG A 22 -9.13 -0.65 3.99
CA ARG A 22 -9.40 -1.37 5.24
C ARG A 22 -9.19 -2.88 5.10
N ASP A 23 -9.56 -3.48 3.97
CA ASP A 23 -9.31 -4.89 3.71
C ASP A 23 -7.81 -5.16 3.61
N TRP A 24 -7.02 -4.28 2.98
CA TRP A 24 -5.55 -4.41 2.96
C TRP A 24 -4.91 -4.30 4.35
N ILE A 25 -5.51 -3.53 5.24
CA ILE A 25 -5.05 -3.41 6.64
C ILE A 25 -5.42 -4.67 7.44
N ASN A 26 -6.64 -5.18 7.32
CA ASN A 26 -7.13 -6.29 8.17
C ASN A 26 -6.83 -7.68 7.60
N HIS A 27 -6.90 -7.84 6.29
CA HIS A 27 -6.81 -9.13 5.59
C HIS A 27 -5.59 -9.21 4.65
N GLY A 28 -4.94 -8.07 4.39
CA GLY A 28 -3.84 -7.99 3.44
C GLY A 28 -4.31 -7.85 1.99
N CYS A 29 -3.43 -7.29 1.17
CA CYS A 29 -3.56 -7.21 -0.27
C CYS A 29 -3.05 -8.51 -0.89
N LYS A 30 -3.90 -9.24 -1.61
CA LYS A 30 -3.51 -10.45 -2.34
C LYS A 30 -2.81 -10.05 -3.64
N THR A 31 -1.53 -10.40 -3.74
CA THR A 31 -0.71 -10.22 -4.94
C THR A 31 -0.23 -11.58 -5.45
N PRO A 32 0.21 -11.70 -6.71
CA PRO A 32 0.69 -12.97 -7.27
C PRO A 32 1.87 -13.58 -6.49
N GLU A 33 2.72 -12.73 -5.90
CA GLU A 33 3.88 -13.15 -5.09
C GLU A 33 3.51 -13.47 -3.63
N GLY A 34 2.33 -13.06 -3.15
CA GLY A 34 1.91 -13.31 -1.77
C GLY A 34 0.89 -12.31 -1.23
N THR A 35 0.61 -12.38 0.07
CA THR A 35 -0.29 -11.43 0.76
C THR A 35 0.52 -10.37 1.48
N ILE A 36 0.37 -9.11 1.06
CA ILE A 36 1.10 -7.97 1.63
C ILE A 36 0.15 -7.15 2.49
N HIS A 37 0.49 -6.91 3.76
CA HIS A 37 -0.35 -6.14 4.67
C HIS A 37 0.02 -4.66 4.65
N LEU A 38 -1.00 -3.79 4.56
CA LEU A 38 -0.80 -2.36 4.74
C LEU A 38 -0.72 -2.06 6.24
N GLN A 39 0.44 -1.63 6.73
CA GLN A 39 0.57 -1.26 8.13
C GLN A 39 -0.21 0.02 8.43
N ALA A 40 -1.02 -0.04 9.48
CA ALA A 40 -1.79 1.10 9.98
C ALA A 40 -1.87 1.05 11.50
N ALA A 41 -1.96 2.22 12.11
CA ALA A 41 -2.23 2.37 13.52
C ALA A 41 -3.70 2.72 13.72
N LYS A 42 -4.33 2.11 14.71
CA LYS A 42 -5.73 2.42 15.06
C LYS A 42 -5.75 3.60 16.02
N LEU A 43 -6.36 4.71 15.61
CA LEU A 43 -6.56 5.91 16.42
C LEU A 43 -8.05 6.05 16.74
N GLY A 44 -8.45 5.48 17.87
CA GLY A 44 -9.86 5.41 18.27
C GLY A 44 -10.69 4.54 17.32
N LYS A 45 -11.60 5.18 16.58
CA LYS A 45 -12.48 4.52 15.58
C LYS A 45 -11.92 4.55 14.15
N SER A 46 -10.82 5.26 13.92
CA SER A 46 -10.24 5.44 12.59
C SER A 46 -8.87 4.78 12.49
N TRP A 47 -8.46 4.47 11.26
CA TRP A 47 -7.11 3.99 10.97
C TRP A 47 -6.27 5.12 10.38
N VAL A 48 -5.01 5.19 10.81
CA VAL A 48 -4.02 6.13 10.28
C VAL A 48 -2.80 5.35 9.78
N VAL A 49 -2.30 5.74 8.62
CA VAL A 49 -1.18 5.10 7.96
C VAL A 49 -0.02 6.09 7.95
N LYS A 50 1.13 5.70 8.48
CA LYS A 50 2.34 6.51 8.36
C LYS A 50 2.80 6.52 6.91
N ARG A 51 3.33 7.65 6.45
CA ARG A 51 3.92 7.75 5.11
C ARG A 51 4.98 6.68 4.83
N GLU A 52 5.85 6.40 5.79
CA GLU A 52 6.90 5.37 5.65
C GLU A 52 6.32 3.97 5.39
N TRP A 53 5.21 3.63 6.05
CA TRP A 53 4.51 2.36 5.84
C TRP A 53 3.83 2.30 4.48
N LEU A 54 3.27 3.43 4.05
CA LEU A 54 2.64 3.56 2.74
C LEU A 54 3.67 3.40 1.61
N ASP A 55 4.81 4.06 1.73
CA ASP A 55 5.88 4.00 0.75
C ASP A 55 6.48 2.57 0.68
N PHE A 56 6.61 1.89 1.82
CA PHE A 56 7.04 0.48 1.87
C PHE A 56 6.01 -0.47 1.24
N PHE A 57 4.72 -0.24 1.50
CA PHE A 57 3.65 -1.01 0.88
C PHE A 57 3.61 -0.78 -0.64
N GLU A 58 3.71 0.47 -1.09
CA GLU A 58 3.76 0.82 -2.52
C GLU A 58 4.93 0.14 -3.22
N PHE A 59 6.10 0.08 -2.56
CA PHE A 59 7.27 -0.62 -3.08
C PHE A 59 7.05 -2.13 -3.21
N GLN A 60 6.34 -2.76 -2.26
CA GLN A 60 6.07 -4.20 -2.30
C GLN A 60 4.98 -4.58 -3.31
N ILE A 61 3.94 -3.77 -3.49
CA ILE A 61 2.87 -4.09 -4.44
C ILE A 61 3.21 -3.70 -5.87
N LYS A 62 4.21 -2.83 -6.08
CA LYS A 62 4.67 -2.50 -7.42
C LYS A 62 5.21 -3.78 -8.03
N PRO A 63 4.66 -4.23 -9.18
CA PRO A 63 5.22 -5.36 -9.88
C PRO A 63 6.68 -5.02 -10.16
N ARG A 64 7.60 -5.85 -9.65
CA ARG A 64 8.98 -5.73 -10.09
C ARG A 64 8.96 -5.92 -11.61
N PRO A 65 9.58 -5.02 -12.39
CA PRO A 65 9.75 -5.30 -13.80
C PRO A 65 10.39 -6.68 -13.89
N THR A 66 9.71 -7.60 -14.56
CA THR A 66 10.32 -8.86 -14.95
C THR A 66 11.62 -8.51 -15.66
N ILE A 67 12.69 -9.25 -15.39
CA ILE A 67 14.04 -8.98 -15.91
C ILE A 67 14.03 -8.81 -17.45
N GLU A 68 13.00 -9.30 -18.15
CA GLU A 68 12.72 -9.05 -19.56
C GLU A 68 12.49 -7.57 -19.98
N GLU A 69 12.19 -6.65 -19.06
CA GLU A 69 12.13 -5.20 -19.38
C GLU A 69 13.48 -4.47 -19.21
N LEU A 70 14.50 -5.14 -18.65
CA LEU A 70 15.85 -4.57 -18.47
C LEU A 70 16.81 -4.87 -19.64
N GLU A 71 16.36 -5.56 -20.70
CA GLU A 71 17.11 -5.76 -21.95
C GLU A 71 16.83 -4.68 -23.03
N LEU A 72 16.42 -3.48 -22.62
CA LEU A 72 16.34 -2.30 -23.50
C LEU A 72 17.18 -1.18 -22.90
N ASP A 73 18.50 -1.29 -23.09
CA ASP A 73 19.39 -0.27 -23.68
C ASP A 73 20.86 -0.66 -23.37
N GLU A 74 21.49 -1.23 -24.41
CA GLU A 74 22.93 -1.50 -24.69
C GLU A 74 23.69 -2.63 -23.97
#